data_AF-A0A946STI4-F1
#
_entry.id   AF-A0A946STI4-F1
#
_cell.length_a   1.000
_cell.length_b   1.000
_cell.length_c   1.000
_cell.angle_alpha   90.00
_cell.angle_beta   90.00
_cell.angle_gamma   90.00
#
_symmetry.space_group_name_H-M   'P 1'
#
loop_
_entity.id
_entity.type
_entity.pdbx_description
1 polymer ?
#
loop_
_entity_poly.entity_id
_entity_poly.type
_entity_poly.pdbx_seq_one_letter_code
_entity_poly.pdbx_strand_id
1 'polypeptide(L)'
;MATDGANDHLVVFTPSGRRGQITDGTTVLDAARQLGVDLDSVCGGRGICGRCQVEPMFGEFSKHGITAQPQHLSVAVSMETDYHGRRPLPSQNNLACAASVCGDLIIDVPAESQVHQQVIRKEIDLGRLELDPVLVFRLIEIDTEKTVVSSELILEALATQWDLTHLSMHPSVLTQQETISSDLCTVAIRDDQQIVALWPGLKDLALGVAVDVGSTTIAAHLCDLATGEVLATAGTMNPQIRFGEDLMSRVSYVMMNPGGDTEMTSAVRQSLNDLVSELCQQIDATPQDVLEMVLVGNPVMHHLFLGIDPVPLGQAPFILGIEKAVDR
;
A
#
# COMPACT_ATOMS: atom_id res chain seq x y z
N MET A 1 -52.96 9.63 17.83
CA MET A 1 -51.49 9.78 17.74
C MET A 1 -50.92 8.38 17.68
N ALA A 2 -50.67 7.87 16.48
CA ALA A 2 -49.99 6.60 16.26
C ALA A 2 -48.49 6.90 16.21
N THR A 3 -47.70 6.19 17.00
CA THR A 3 -46.24 6.25 17.00
C THR A 3 -45.71 5.57 15.73
N ASP A 4 -44.87 6.29 14.98
CA ASP A 4 -44.14 5.81 13.81
C ASP A 4 -43.42 4.50 14.11
N GLY A 5 -43.58 3.52 13.23
CA GLY A 5 -42.82 2.28 13.26
C GLY A 5 -41.40 2.53 12.77
N ALA A 6 -40.44 2.54 13.69
CA ALA A 6 -39.03 2.48 13.36
C ALA A 6 -38.76 1.17 12.62
N ASN A 7 -38.48 1.24 11.32
CA ASN A 7 -37.87 0.12 10.61
C ASN A 7 -36.40 0.06 11.04
N ASP A 8 -35.96 -1.11 11.51
CA ASP A 8 -34.54 -1.37 11.73
C ASP A 8 -33.95 -2.03 10.49
N HIS A 9 -32.71 -1.68 10.18
CA HIS A 9 -31.94 -2.17 9.04
C HIS A 9 -30.66 -2.85 9.50
N LEU A 10 -30.28 -3.93 8.83
CA LEU A 10 -29.03 -4.62 9.11
C LEU A 10 -27.85 -3.84 8.52
N VAL A 11 -26.96 -3.38 9.40
CA VAL A 11 -25.72 -2.69 9.02
C VAL A 11 -24.52 -3.53 9.39
N VAL A 12 -23.57 -3.66 8.46
CA VAL A 12 -22.30 -4.37 8.66
C VAL A 12 -21.13 -3.42 8.41
N PHE A 13 -20.16 -3.38 9.32
CA PHE A 13 -18.95 -2.57 9.21
C PHE A 13 -17.72 -3.43 8.91
N THR A 14 -17.12 -3.26 7.73
CA THR A 14 -15.81 -3.81 7.36
C THR A 14 -14.71 -2.78 7.66
N PRO A 15 -13.47 -3.20 7.99
CA PRO A 15 -12.99 -4.58 8.17
C PRO A 15 -13.35 -5.21 9.52
N SER A 16 -13.99 -4.48 10.44
CA SER A 16 -14.18 -4.93 11.84
C SER A 16 -15.11 -6.14 12.02
N GLY A 17 -15.93 -6.47 11.02
CA GLY A 17 -16.94 -7.53 11.08
C GLY A 17 -18.14 -7.22 11.99
N ARG A 18 -18.17 -6.05 12.64
CA ARG A 18 -19.24 -5.65 13.56
C ARG A 18 -20.54 -5.39 12.80
N ARG A 19 -21.65 -5.92 13.33
CA ARG A 19 -22.96 -5.81 12.70
C ARG A 19 -24.08 -5.72 13.72
N GLY A 20 -25.18 -5.11 13.33
CA GLY A 20 -26.40 -5.07 14.13
C GLY A 20 -27.56 -4.40 13.41
N GLN A 21 -28.71 -4.44 14.07
CA GLN A 21 -29.93 -3.78 13.64
C GLN A 21 -29.88 -2.31 14.05
N ILE A 22 -30.00 -1.42 13.06
CA ILE A 22 -29.87 0.02 13.22
C ILE A 22 -31.18 0.67 12.78
N THR A 23 -31.74 1.51 13.65
CA THR A 23 -32.98 2.22 13.36
C THR A 23 -32.82 3.18 12.18
N ASP A 24 -33.82 3.20 11.29
CA ASP A 24 -33.91 4.12 10.15
C ASP A 24 -33.64 5.57 10.57
N GLY A 25 -32.83 6.26 9.76
CA GLY A 25 -32.41 7.64 10.00
C GLY A 25 -31.24 7.80 10.98
N THR A 26 -30.74 6.73 11.60
CA THR A 26 -29.54 6.80 12.45
C THR A 26 -28.32 7.14 11.61
N THR A 27 -27.45 8.04 12.09
CA THR A 27 -26.20 8.37 11.38
C THR A 27 -25.26 7.18 11.35
N VAL A 28 -24.45 7.04 10.30
CA VAL A 28 -23.45 5.97 10.21
C VAL A 28 -22.44 6.07 11.36
N LEU A 29 -22.09 7.28 11.81
CA LEU A 29 -21.23 7.50 12.96
C LEU A 29 -21.86 6.98 14.27
N ASP A 30 -23.15 7.23 14.49
CA ASP A 30 -23.82 6.75 15.71
C ASP A 30 -24.06 5.24 15.65
N ALA A 31 -24.37 4.69 14.48
CA ALA A 31 -24.41 3.24 14.24
C ALA A 31 -23.06 2.59 14.54
N ALA A 32 -21.96 3.19 14.07
CA ALA A 32 -20.60 2.75 14.35
C ALA A 32 -20.33 2.74 15.87
N ARG A 33 -20.72 3.79 16.60
CA ARG A 33 -20.57 3.86 18.07
C ARG A 33 -21.40 2.81 18.80
N GLN A 34 -22.65 2.60 18.40
CA GLN A 34 -23.53 1.60 19.01
C GLN A 34 -22.96 0.19 18.87
N LEU A 35 -22.38 -0.11 17.71
CA LEU A 35 -21.74 -1.40 17.44
C LEU A 35 -20.29 -1.46 17.93
N GLY A 36 -19.75 -0.35 18.46
CA GLY A 36 -18.39 -0.18 18.96
C GLY A 36 -17.29 -0.22 17.89
N VAL A 37 -17.64 0.06 16.64
CA VAL A 37 -16.71 0.14 15.50
C VAL A 37 -15.65 1.20 15.76
N ASP A 38 -14.42 0.88 15.38
CA ASP A 38 -13.28 1.76 15.55
C ASP A 38 -13.28 2.86 14.48
N LEU A 39 -14.00 3.95 14.74
CA LEU A 39 -14.16 5.08 13.81
C LEU A 39 -13.84 6.41 14.51
N ASP A 40 -12.85 7.13 14.02
CA ASP A 40 -12.36 8.39 14.59
C ASP A 40 -13.38 9.52 14.37
N SER A 41 -13.68 10.25 15.45
CA SER A 41 -14.64 11.36 15.43
C SER A 41 -14.26 12.49 16.40
N VAL A 42 -13.04 13.01 16.30
CA VAL A 42 -12.55 14.13 17.15
C VAL A 42 -13.44 15.38 17.18
N CYS A 43 -14.19 15.67 16.12
CA CYS A 43 -15.09 16.83 16.08
C CYS A 43 -16.49 16.54 16.65
N GLY A 44 -16.76 15.31 17.09
CA GLY A 44 -18.06 14.91 17.63
C GLY A 44 -19.18 14.83 16.59
N GLY A 45 -18.86 14.69 15.29
CA GLY A 45 -19.86 14.55 14.21
C GLY A 45 -20.32 15.86 13.59
N ARG A 46 -19.52 16.92 13.68
CA ARG A 46 -19.83 18.25 13.13
C ARG A 46 -19.51 18.42 11.63
N GLY A 47 -19.01 17.39 10.96
CA GLY A 47 -18.67 17.45 9.54
C GLY A 47 -17.44 18.30 9.18
N ILE A 48 -16.59 18.70 10.14
CA ILE A 48 -15.48 19.65 9.89
C ILE A 48 -14.07 19.04 9.86
N CYS A 49 -13.89 17.80 10.33
CA CYS A 49 -12.54 17.22 10.52
C CYS A 49 -12.12 16.20 9.46
N GLY A 50 -13.08 15.58 8.76
CA GLY A 50 -12.80 14.57 7.73
C GLY A 50 -12.13 13.29 8.24
N ARG A 51 -12.28 12.94 9.52
CA ARG A 51 -11.69 11.73 10.12
C ARG A 51 -12.65 10.54 10.22
N CYS A 52 -13.95 10.78 10.08
CA CYS A 52 -14.97 9.75 10.10
C CYS A 52 -15.36 9.33 8.67
N GLN A 53 -14.39 9.28 7.76
CA GLN A 53 -14.68 8.92 6.37
C GLN A 53 -15.05 7.44 6.30
N VAL A 54 -16.05 7.12 5.51
CA VAL A 54 -16.53 5.77 5.29
C VAL A 54 -16.91 5.59 3.84
N GLU A 55 -16.78 4.37 3.34
CA GLU A 55 -17.09 4.02 1.95
C GLU A 55 -18.28 3.04 1.97
N PRO A 56 -19.47 3.43 1.47
CA PRO A 56 -20.59 2.52 1.37
C PRO A 56 -20.38 1.55 0.20
N MET A 57 -20.50 0.25 0.49
CA MET A 57 -20.40 -0.79 -0.53
C MET A 57 -21.80 -1.15 -1.05
N PHE A 58 -22.04 -0.95 -2.35
CA PHE A 58 -23.31 -1.26 -3.02
C PHE A 58 -23.20 -2.53 -3.85
N GLY A 59 -24.29 -3.31 -3.91
CA GLY A 59 -24.34 -4.59 -4.61
C GLY A 59 -25.00 -5.70 -3.81
N GLU A 60 -24.84 -6.94 -4.27
CA GLU A 60 -25.36 -8.13 -3.60
C GLU A 60 -24.23 -8.82 -2.82
N PHE A 61 -24.42 -8.94 -1.51
CA PHE A 61 -23.43 -9.50 -0.59
C PHE A 61 -23.97 -10.79 0.05
N SER A 62 -23.90 -11.91 -0.69
CA SER A 62 -24.47 -13.20 -0.27
C SER A 62 -23.94 -13.70 1.08
N LYS A 63 -22.68 -13.39 1.44
CA LYS A 63 -22.08 -13.72 2.75
C LYS A 63 -22.84 -13.10 3.92
N HIS A 64 -23.38 -11.90 3.71
CA HIS A 64 -24.07 -11.13 4.74
C HIS A 64 -25.60 -11.18 4.60
N GLY A 65 -26.11 -11.70 3.48
CA GLY A 65 -27.54 -11.71 3.18
C GLY A 65 -28.09 -10.30 2.92
N ILE A 66 -27.26 -9.40 2.40
CA ILE A 66 -27.58 -7.98 2.21
C ILE A 66 -27.53 -7.65 0.72
N THR A 67 -28.55 -6.94 0.24
CA THR A 67 -28.53 -6.25 -1.06
C THR A 67 -28.51 -4.75 -0.78
N ALA A 68 -27.35 -4.13 -0.90
CA ALA A 68 -27.18 -2.70 -0.62
C ALA A 68 -27.38 -1.87 -1.89
N GLN A 69 -28.27 -0.87 -1.82
CA GLN A 69 -28.56 0.03 -2.93
C GLN A 69 -28.20 1.48 -2.54
N PRO A 70 -27.91 2.38 -3.50
CA PRO A 70 -27.63 3.78 -3.21
C PRO A 70 -28.70 4.49 -2.37
N GLN A 71 -29.97 4.09 -2.49
CA GLN A 71 -31.07 4.66 -1.71
C GLN A 71 -31.06 4.23 -0.23
N HIS A 72 -30.27 3.21 0.14
CA HIS A 72 -30.15 2.75 1.52
C HIS A 72 -29.25 3.67 2.35
N LEU A 73 -28.59 4.65 1.73
CA LEU A 73 -27.80 5.67 2.41
C LEU A 73 -28.29 7.06 2.02
N SER A 74 -28.71 7.86 3.00
CA SER A 74 -29.03 9.27 2.79
C SER A 74 -27.88 10.14 3.23
N VAL A 75 -27.38 11.01 2.36
CA VAL A 75 -26.26 11.90 2.66
C VAL A 75 -26.75 13.32 2.80
N ALA A 76 -26.44 13.96 3.94
CA ALA A 76 -26.76 15.36 4.17
C ALA A 76 -25.88 16.26 3.29
N VAL A 77 -26.39 16.60 2.10
CA VAL A 77 -25.70 17.39 1.05
C VAL A 77 -25.04 18.67 1.59
N SER A 78 -25.63 19.31 2.60
CA SER A 78 -25.08 20.53 3.20
C SER A 78 -23.75 20.31 3.94
N MET A 79 -23.55 19.19 4.62
CA MET A 79 -22.33 18.94 5.40
C MET A 79 -21.14 18.49 4.54
N GLU A 80 -21.39 17.92 3.36
CA GLU A 80 -20.31 17.52 2.43
C GLU A 80 -19.94 18.62 1.45
N THR A 81 -20.91 19.43 1.00
CA THR A 81 -20.64 20.58 0.11
C THR A 81 -19.89 21.70 0.85
N ASP A 82 -20.15 21.87 2.14
CA ASP A 82 -19.49 22.86 3.01
C ASP A 82 -18.23 22.31 3.71
N TYR A 83 -17.78 21.10 3.35
CA TYR A 83 -16.59 20.50 3.92
C TYR A 83 -15.32 21.23 3.45
N HIS A 84 -14.74 22.04 4.34
CA HIS A 84 -13.49 22.77 4.12
C HIS A 84 -12.32 22.21 4.97
N GLY A 85 -12.39 20.93 5.35
CA GLY A 85 -11.36 20.29 6.16
C GLY A 85 -10.04 20.09 5.40
N ARG A 86 -8.93 19.95 6.13
CA ARG A 86 -7.59 19.73 5.54
C ARG A 86 -7.41 18.36 4.88
N ARG A 87 -8.26 17.38 5.21
CA ARG A 87 -8.18 16.02 4.64
C ARG A 87 -8.99 15.95 3.35
N PRO A 88 -8.44 15.47 2.23
CA PRO A 88 -9.25 15.25 1.03
C PRO A 88 -10.37 14.24 1.32
N LEU A 89 -11.53 14.43 0.70
CA LEU A 89 -12.66 13.50 0.72
C LEU A 89 -12.75 12.89 -0.69
N PRO A 90 -12.30 11.64 -0.89
CA PRO A 90 -12.43 10.95 -2.17
C PRO A 90 -13.90 10.86 -2.62
N SER A 91 -14.15 10.83 -3.93
CA SER A 91 -15.52 10.86 -4.49
C SER A 91 -16.41 9.68 -4.09
N GLN A 92 -15.83 8.59 -3.61
CA GLN A 92 -16.54 7.39 -3.13
C GLN A 92 -16.74 7.38 -1.60
N ASN A 93 -16.07 8.29 -0.88
CA ASN A 93 -16.15 8.38 0.56
C ASN A 93 -17.22 9.38 0.97
N ASN A 94 -17.94 9.05 2.03
CA ASN A 94 -18.88 9.95 2.70
C ASN A 94 -18.40 10.21 4.13
N LEU A 95 -18.84 11.33 4.70
CA LEU A 95 -18.64 11.56 6.14
C LEU A 95 -19.68 10.75 6.92
N ALA A 96 -19.24 9.82 7.77
CA ALA A 96 -20.16 8.98 8.55
C ALA A 96 -21.09 9.80 9.46
N CYS A 97 -20.68 11.01 9.86
CA CYS A 97 -21.53 11.91 10.62
C CYS A 97 -22.60 12.66 9.80
N ALA A 98 -22.46 12.68 8.47
CA ALA A 98 -23.39 13.30 7.54
C ALA A 98 -24.26 12.27 6.80
N ALA A 99 -23.87 11.00 6.81
CA ALA A 99 -24.60 9.91 6.20
C ALA A 99 -25.53 9.22 7.20
N SER A 100 -26.76 8.90 6.78
CA SER A 100 -27.81 8.25 7.57
C SER A 100 -28.25 6.93 6.93
N VAL A 101 -28.53 5.94 7.77
CA VAL A 101 -28.96 4.59 7.38
C VAL A 101 -30.44 4.61 7.00
N CYS A 102 -30.77 4.18 5.79
CA CYS A 102 -32.14 4.11 5.24
C CYS A 102 -32.50 2.72 4.69
N GLY A 103 -31.61 1.74 4.82
CA GLY A 103 -31.78 0.39 4.32
C GLY A 103 -30.64 -0.52 4.78
N ASP A 104 -30.71 -1.81 4.45
CA ASP A 104 -29.63 -2.75 4.74
C ASP A 104 -28.37 -2.37 3.93
N LEU A 105 -27.22 -2.29 4.59
CA LEU A 105 -26.01 -1.77 3.98
C LEU A 105 -24.72 -2.30 4.60
N ILE A 106 -23.66 -2.28 3.79
CA ILE A 106 -22.31 -2.57 4.24
C ILE A 106 -21.47 -1.30 4.12
N ILE A 107 -20.82 -0.93 5.22
CA ILE A 107 -19.94 0.23 5.32
C ILE A 107 -18.51 -0.25 5.49
N ASP A 108 -17.62 0.18 4.61
CA ASP A 108 -16.19 0.06 4.82
C ASP A 108 -15.65 1.26 5.61
N VAL A 109 -14.80 0.97 6.59
CA VAL A 109 -14.10 1.94 7.43
C VAL A 109 -12.62 1.93 7.04
N PRO A 110 -12.17 2.92 6.23
CA PRO A 110 -10.77 3.05 5.84
C PRO A 110 -9.82 3.13 7.03
N ALA A 111 -8.60 2.62 6.87
CA ALA A 111 -7.59 2.58 7.93
C ALA A 111 -7.24 3.97 8.47
N GLU A 112 -7.28 5.03 7.64
CA GLU A 112 -7.00 6.41 8.08
C GLU A 112 -8.10 7.01 8.96
N SER A 113 -9.25 6.35 9.01
CA SER A 113 -10.43 6.70 9.82
C SER A 113 -10.56 5.85 11.08
N GLN A 114 -9.68 4.88 11.34
CA GLN A 114 -9.68 4.08 12.57
C GLN A 114 -8.84 4.75 13.67
N VAL A 115 -9.30 4.71 14.94
CA VAL A 115 -8.60 5.36 16.07
C VAL A 115 -7.32 4.60 16.40
N HIS A 116 -7.35 3.26 16.36
CA HIS A 116 -6.18 2.44 16.60
C HIS A 116 -5.53 2.01 15.29
N GLN A 117 -4.71 2.89 14.71
CA GLN A 117 -3.71 2.42 13.76
C GLN A 117 -2.75 1.49 14.52
N GLN A 118 -2.60 0.26 14.05
CA GLN A 118 -1.53 -0.61 14.52
C GLN A 118 -0.20 -0.06 14.01
N VAL A 119 0.34 0.93 14.72
CA VAL A 119 1.67 1.45 14.43
C VAL A 119 2.68 0.40 14.91
N ILE A 120 3.33 -0.26 13.97
CA ILE A 120 4.48 -1.13 14.27
C ILE A 120 5.61 -0.21 14.74
N ARG A 121 5.78 -0.10 16.05
CA ARG A 121 6.87 0.64 16.70
C ARG A 121 7.85 -0.33 17.35
N LYS A 122 8.36 -1.28 16.58
CA LYS A 122 9.51 -2.07 17.02
C LYS A 122 10.71 -1.61 16.22
N GLU A 123 11.59 -0.86 16.88
CA GLU A 123 12.97 -0.74 16.43
C GLU A 123 13.55 -2.15 16.32
N ILE A 124 14.02 -2.52 15.13
CA ILE A 124 14.66 -3.80 14.89
C ILE A 124 16.16 -3.58 15.05
N ASP A 125 16.74 -4.19 16.09
CA ASP A 125 18.19 -4.31 16.19
C ASP A 125 18.62 -5.60 15.47
N LEU A 126 19.22 -5.44 14.29
CA LEU A 126 19.68 -6.55 13.46
C LEU A 126 21.02 -7.13 13.96
N GLY A 127 21.63 -6.57 15.01
CA GLY A 127 22.92 -7.00 15.52
C GLY A 127 24.04 -6.78 14.50
N ARG A 128 25.12 -7.59 14.60
CA ARG A 128 26.20 -7.57 13.60
C ARG A 128 25.81 -8.43 12.41
N LEU A 129 25.48 -7.79 11.30
CA LEU A 129 25.31 -8.42 10.00
C LEU A 129 26.63 -8.41 9.22
N GLU A 130 26.99 -9.52 8.60
CA GLU A 130 27.95 -9.53 7.50
C GLU A 130 27.19 -9.19 6.22
N LEU A 131 27.54 -8.04 5.61
CA LEU A 131 26.86 -7.56 4.41
C LEU A 131 27.43 -8.24 3.17
N ASP A 132 26.54 -8.86 2.41
CA ASP A 132 26.78 -9.31 1.03
C ASP A 132 25.81 -8.52 0.13
N PRO A 133 26.15 -7.26 -0.20
CA PRO A 133 25.20 -6.35 -0.81
C PRO A 133 24.98 -6.72 -2.28
N VAL A 134 23.72 -6.96 -2.64
CA VAL A 134 23.28 -7.19 -4.03
C VAL A 134 23.58 -5.98 -4.94
N LEU A 135 23.67 -4.79 -4.34
CA LEU A 135 23.91 -3.52 -5.01
C LEU A 135 25.18 -2.85 -4.48
N VAL A 136 26.00 -2.39 -5.41
CA VAL A 136 27.26 -1.74 -5.12
C VAL A 136 27.36 -0.43 -5.88
N PHE A 137 27.77 0.64 -5.19
CA PHE A 137 27.98 1.96 -5.79
C PHE A 137 29.43 2.16 -6.22
N ARG A 138 29.61 2.82 -7.36
CA ARG A 138 30.90 3.21 -7.92
C ARG A 138 30.85 4.66 -8.38
N LEU A 139 31.73 5.48 -7.83
CA LEU A 139 31.91 6.86 -8.28
C LEU A 139 32.89 6.83 -9.45
N ILE A 140 32.51 7.42 -10.58
CA ILE A 140 33.36 7.55 -11.76
C ILE A 140 33.53 9.02 -12.15
N GLU A 141 34.71 9.32 -12.69
CA GLU A 141 35.00 10.59 -13.35
C GLU A 141 34.74 10.47 -14.86
N ILE A 142 34.03 11.44 -15.43
CA ILE A 142 33.67 11.51 -16.86
C ILE A 142 34.01 12.91 -17.38
N ASP A 143 34.72 13.03 -18.52
CA ASP A 143 34.97 14.34 -19.16
C ASP A 143 33.72 14.82 -19.91
N THR A 144 32.87 15.61 -19.25
CA THR A 144 31.59 16.08 -19.81
C THR A 144 31.73 17.30 -20.72
N GLU A 145 32.84 18.04 -20.64
CA GLU A 145 33.06 19.26 -21.43
C GLU A 145 33.31 18.95 -22.92
N LYS A 146 33.78 17.75 -23.25
CA LYS A 146 34.21 17.39 -24.61
C LYS A 146 33.35 16.34 -25.27
N THR A 147 32.44 15.69 -24.57
CA THR A 147 31.77 14.48 -25.06
C THR A 147 30.38 14.34 -24.49
N VAL A 148 29.43 13.91 -25.34
CA VAL A 148 28.09 13.52 -24.89
C VAL A 148 28.23 12.26 -24.06
N VAL A 149 27.68 12.25 -22.84
CA VAL A 149 27.71 11.08 -21.96
C VAL A 149 26.90 9.95 -22.62
N SER A 150 27.59 8.90 -23.05
CA SER A 150 26.99 7.70 -23.65
C SER A 150 27.24 6.47 -22.77
N SER A 151 26.51 5.38 -23.05
CA SER A 151 26.71 4.08 -22.40
C SER A 151 28.16 3.62 -22.46
N GLU A 152 28.81 3.78 -23.62
CA GLU A 152 30.17 3.32 -23.84
C GLU A 152 31.16 4.08 -22.96
N LEU A 153 30.95 5.39 -22.79
CA LEU A 153 31.80 6.22 -21.95
C LEU A 153 31.71 5.82 -20.47
N ILE A 154 30.50 5.53 -19.98
CA ILE A 154 30.28 5.04 -18.61
C ILE A 154 30.95 3.68 -18.41
N LEU A 155 30.78 2.76 -19.36
CA LEU A 155 31.39 1.43 -19.30
C LEU A 155 32.93 1.51 -19.37
N GLU A 156 33.49 2.39 -20.18
CA GLU A 156 34.93 2.63 -20.26
C GLU A 156 35.49 3.23 -18.96
N ALA A 157 34.77 4.19 -18.35
CA ALA A 157 35.15 4.75 -17.06
C ALA A 157 35.14 3.69 -15.95
N LEU A 158 34.13 2.81 -15.91
CA LEU A 158 34.06 1.70 -14.97
C LEU A 158 35.17 0.66 -15.20
N ALA A 159 35.49 0.34 -16.45
CA ALA A 159 36.58 -0.56 -16.78
C ALA A 159 37.96 0.01 -16.37
N THR A 160 38.19 1.30 -16.61
CA THR A 160 39.49 1.94 -16.34
C THR A 160 39.71 2.27 -14.87
N GLN A 161 38.68 2.72 -14.15
CA GLN A 161 38.79 3.19 -12.77
C GLN A 161 38.54 2.09 -11.74
N TRP A 162 37.75 1.07 -12.09
CA TRP A 162 37.30 0.01 -11.17
C TRP A 162 37.55 -1.41 -11.65
N ASP A 163 38.15 -1.61 -12.83
CA ASP A 163 38.41 -2.94 -13.44
C ASP A 163 37.13 -3.75 -13.72
N LEU A 164 36.00 -3.06 -13.95
CA LEU A 164 34.70 -3.69 -14.23
C LEU A 164 34.42 -3.67 -15.74
N THR A 165 34.62 -4.81 -16.40
CA THR A 165 34.65 -4.91 -17.88
C THR A 165 33.47 -5.65 -18.51
N HIS A 166 32.65 -6.33 -17.70
CA HIS A 166 31.55 -7.19 -18.17
C HIS A 166 30.17 -6.74 -17.67
N LEU A 167 29.94 -5.43 -17.71
CA LEU A 167 28.68 -4.84 -17.26
C LEU A 167 27.71 -4.64 -18.43
N SER A 168 26.44 -4.91 -18.16
CA SER A 168 25.31 -4.52 -19.00
C SER A 168 24.61 -3.31 -18.39
N MET A 169 23.81 -2.57 -19.17
CA MET A 169 23.00 -1.49 -18.64
C MET A 169 21.52 -1.84 -18.74
N HIS A 170 20.79 -1.68 -17.64
CA HIS A 170 19.35 -1.92 -17.61
C HIS A 170 18.63 -0.89 -18.51
N PRO A 171 17.61 -1.29 -19.30
CA PRO A 171 16.94 -0.38 -20.24
C PRO A 171 16.38 0.91 -19.62
N SER A 172 15.97 0.88 -18.35
CA SER A 172 15.46 2.06 -17.63
C SER A 172 16.53 3.14 -17.39
N VAL A 173 17.81 2.79 -17.50
CA VAL A 173 18.95 3.68 -17.23
C VAL A 173 19.44 4.35 -18.51
N LEU A 174 19.14 3.78 -19.68
CA LEU A 174 19.58 4.32 -20.96
C LEU A 174 19.12 5.77 -21.18
N THR A 175 17.92 6.13 -20.68
CA THR A 175 17.38 7.48 -20.76
C THR A 175 17.93 8.43 -19.68
N GLN A 176 18.58 7.91 -18.64
CA GLN A 176 19.18 8.72 -17.56
C GLN A 176 20.55 9.28 -17.92
N GLN A 177 21.24 8.71 -18.92
CA GLN A 177 22.59 9.15 -19.31
C GLN A 177 22.61 10.63 -19.75
N GLU A 178 21.55 11.08 -20.42
CA GLU A 178 21.43 12.45 -20.94
C GLU A 178 21.30 13.51 -19.83
N THR A 179 21.00 13.10 -18.59
CA THR A 179 20.84 14.03 -17.46
C THR A 179 22.14 14.24 -16.67
N ILE A 180 23.19 13.46 -16.96
CA ILE A 180 24.49 13.59 -16.32
C ILE A 180 25.18 14.84 -16.87
N SER A 181 25.24 15.88 -16.04
CA SER A 181 25.87 17.17 -16.36
C SER A 181 27.09 17.50 -15.50
N SER A 182 27.56 16.51 -14.74
CA SER A 182 28.71 16.64 -13.83
C SER A 182 29.84 15.72 -14.25
N ASP A 183 31.07 16.17 -14.06
CA ASP A 183 32.27 15.35 -14.28
C ASP A 183 32.39 14.18 -13.29
N LEU A 184 31.55 14.15 -12.26
CA LEU A 184 31.41 13.03 -11.34
C LEU A 184 30.05 12.38 -11.53
N CYS A 185 30.02 11.06 -11.52
CA CYS A 185 28.79 10.28 -11.60
C CYS A 185 28.86 9.07 -10.66
N THR A 186 27.82 8.83 -9.88
CA THR A 186 27.66 7.59 -9.12
C THR A 186 26.85 6.59 -9.93
N VAL A 187 27.37 5.36 -10.02
CA VAL A 187 26.77 4.23 -10.74
C VAL A 187 26.36 3.17 -9.73
N ALA A 188 25.09 2.74 -9.76
CA ALA A 188 24.64 1.56 -9.03
C ALA A 188 24.75 0.31 -9.91
N ILE A 189 25.44 -0.71 -9.39
CA ILE A 189 25.68 -1.99 -10.06
C ILE A 189 25.05 -3.10 -9.23
N ARG A 190 24.17 -3.88 -9.85
CA ARG A 190 23.52 -5.06 -9.27
C ARG A 190 24.24 -6.34 -9.70
N ASP A 191 24.43 -7.27 -8.76
CA ASP A 191 25.00 -8.61 -8.99
C ASP A 191 26.35 -8.61 -9.73
N ASP A 192 27.13 -7.52 -9.58
CA ASP A 192 28.38 -7.24 -10.32
C ASP A 192 28.25 -7.34 -11.86
N GLN A 193 27.04 -7.23 -12.40
CA GLN A 193 26.75 -7.54 -13.81
C GLN A 193 25.91 -6.48 -14.52
N GLN A 194 25.09 -5.72 -13.80
CA GLN A 194 24.14 -4.82 -14.42
C GLN A 194 24.10 -3.45 -13.75
N ILE A 195 24.23 -2.39 -14.55
CA ILE A 195 24.03 -1.01 -14.12
C ILE A 195 22.52 -0.74 -14.07
N VAL A 196 22.01 -0.37 -12.90
CA VAL A 196 20.56 -0.19 -12.64
C VAL A 196 20.15 1.25 -12.33
N ALA A 197 21.10 2.14 -12.00
CA ALA A 197 20.84 3.55 -11.80
C ALA A 197 22.11 4.41 -11.92
N LEU A 198 21.92 5.69 -12.25
CA LEU A 198 22.96 6.71 -12.39
C LEU A 198 22.55 7.99 -11.67
N TRP A 199 23.50 8.65 -10.99
CA TRP A 199 23.30 9.99 -10.42
C TRP A 199 24.48 10.90 -10.72
N PRO A 200 24.25 12.19 -11.03
CA PRO A 200 25.32 13.17 -11.07
C PRO A 200 25.89 13.40 -9.67
N GLY A 201 27.22 13.47 -9.57
CA GLY A 201 27.95 13.64 -8.32
C GLY A 201 28.02 12.38 -7.46
N LEU A 202 28.29 12.59 -6.17
CA LEU A 202 28.35 11.54 -5.16
C LEU A 202 26.94 11.23 -4.63
N LYS A 203 26.54 9.97 -4.70
CA LYS A 203 25.39 9.40 -3.98
C LYS A 203 25.94 8.39 -2.98
N ASP A 204 25.74 8.63 -1.69
CA ASP A 204 26.28 7.83 -0.59
C ASP A 204 25.23 7.01 0.16
N LEU A 205 23.94 7.22 -0.15
CA LEU A 205 22.83 6.50 0.43
C LEU A 205 22.19 5.53 -0.57
N ALA A 206 22.26 4.24 -0.27
CA ALA A 206 21.66 3.17 -1.06
C ALA A 206 20.43 2.63 -0.33
N LEU A 207 19.23 2.91 -0.82
CA LEU A 207 18.01 2.52 -0.10
C LEU A 207 17.42 1.21 -0.63
N GLY A 208 16.96 0.38 0.30
CA GLY A 208 16.13 -0.79 0.00
C GLY A 208 15.00 -0.96 1.00
N VAL A 209 13.95 -1.66 0.62
CA VAL A 209 12.78 -1.88 1.49
C VAL A 209 12.54 -3.38 1.72
N ALA A 210 12.50 -3.79 2.98
CA ALA A 210 12.04 -5.13 3.37
C ALA A 210 10.57 -5.06 3.78
N VAL A 211 9.72 -5.90 3.17
CA VAL A 211 8.26 -5.90 3.37
C VAL A 211 7.79 -7.28 3.80
N ASP A 212 7.01 -7.35 4.88
CA ASP A 212 6.22 -8.53 5.26
C ASP A 212 4.73 -8.27 5.01
N VAL A 213 4.17 -8.94 4.01
CA VAL A 213 2.75 -8.90 3.68
C VAL A 213 2.03 -10.01 4.43
N GLY A 214 1.65 -9.70 5.67
CA GLY A 214 0.78 -10.53 6.47
C GLY A 214 -0.69 -10.44 6.01
N SER A 215 -1.50 -11.42 6.43
CA SER A 215 -2.93 -11.41 6.16
C SER A 215 -3.62 -10.20 6.80
N THR A 216 -3.24 -9.83 8.02
CA THR A 216 -3.88 -8.71 8.76
C THR A 216 -3.08 -7.43 8.71
N THR A 217 -1.75 -7.52 8.65
CA THR A 217 -0.84 -6.39 8.78
C THR A 217 0.23 -6.48 7.71
N ILE A 218 0.55 -5.34 7.10
CA ILE A 218 1.69 -5.17 6.21
C ILE A 218 2.73 -4.36 6.98
N ALA A 219 3.93 -4.91 7.12
CA ALA A 219 5.06 -4.25 7.78
C ALA A 219 6.13 -3.93 6.74
N ALA A 220 6.78 -2.78 6.86
CA ALA A 220 7.91 -2.43 6.01
C ALA A 220 9.02 -1.71 6.78
N HIS A 221 10.24 -2.00 6.37
CA HIS A 221 11.48 -1.43 6.91
C HIS A 221 12.30 -0.85 5.76
N LEU A 222 12.61 0.43 5.85
CA LEU A 222 13.53 1.10 4.94
C LEU A 222 14.94 0.95 5.50
N CYS A 223 15.84 0.41 4.68
CA CYS A 223 17.20 0.09 5.09
C CYS A 223 18.22 0.80 4.21
N ASP A 224 19.36 1.16 4.79
CA ASP A 224 20.56 1.47 4.04
C ASP A 224 21.25 0.15 3.64
N LEU A 225 21.34 -0.11 2.35
CA LEU A 225 21.95 -1.31 1.78
C LEU A 225 23.48 -1.32 1.94
N ALA A 226 24.11 -0.16 2.13
CA ALA A 226 25.56 -0.08 2.32
C ALA A 226 25.97 -0.45 3.75
N THR A 227 25.11 -0.20 4.74
CA THR A 227 25.41 -0.40 6.17
C THR A 227 24.55 -1.48 6.84
N GLY A 228 23.43 -1.86 6.22
CA GLY A 228 22.42 -2.74 6.80
C GLY A 228 21.55 -2.08 7.88
N GLU A 229 21.69 -0.78 8.12
CA GLU A 229 20.93 -0.06 9.14
C GLU A 229 19.47 0.12 8.72
N VAL A 230 18.54 -0.08 9.65
CA VAL A 230 17.11 0.24 9.45
C VAL A 230 16.91 1.73 9.74
N LEU A 231 16.64 2.50 8.69
CA LEU A 231 16.47 3.95 8.74
C LEU A 231 15.05 4.37 9.15
N ALA A 232 14.04 3.61 8.72
CA ALA A 232 12.65 3.88 9.05
C ALA A 232 11.83 2.59 9.10
N THR A 233 10.75 2.60 9.89
CA THR A 233 9.81 1.47 10.01
C THR A 233 8.40 1.99 9.99
N ALA A 234 7.53 1.31 9.23
CA ALA A 234 6.13 1.63 9.14
C ALA A 234 5.31 0.34 9.03
N GLY A 235 4.03 0.43 9.36
CA GLY A 235 3.10 -0.69 9.20
C GLY A 235 1.67 -0.21 9.07
N THR A 236 0.89 -0.97 8.33
CA THR A 236 -0.53 -0.68 8.10
C THR A 236 -1.36 -1.95 8.14
N MET A 237 -2.66 -1.80 8.37
CA MET A 237 -3.59 -2.91 8.24
C MET A 237 -3.67 -3.32 6.77
N ASN A 238 -3.63 -4.61 6.49
CA ASN A 238 -3.76 -5.10 5.12
C ASN A 238 -5.17 -4.72 4.61
N PRO A 239 -5.27 -3.85 3.57
CA PRO A 239 -6.57 -3.36 3.11
C PRO A 239 -7.44 -4.47 2.54
N GLN A 240 -6.85 -5.63 2.23
CA GLN A 240 -7.59 -6.78 1.71
C GLN A 240 -8.53 -7.43 2.74
N ILE A 241 -8.46 -7.04 4.02
CA ILE A 241 -9.39 -7.54 5.05
C ILE A 241 -10.85 -7.26 4.67
N ARG A 242 -11.13 -6.15 3.96
CA ARG A 242 -12.49 -5.82 3.51
C ARG A 242 -13.11 -6.87 2.58
N PHE A 243 -12.27 -7.58 1.82
CA PHE A 243 -12.70 -8.65 0.91
C PHE A 243 -12.74 -10.02 1.61
N GLY A 244 -12.05 -10.14 2.74
CA GLY A 244 -12.01 -11.37 3.54
C GLY A 244 -11.09 -11.24 4.75
N GLU A 245 -11.62 -11.57 5.92
CA GLU A 245 -10.91 -11.50 7.21
C GLU A 245 -9.77 -12.52 7.30
N ASP A 246 -9.93 -13.68 6.65
CA ASP A 246 -8.94 -14.74 6.58
C ASP A 246 -8.59 -15.12 5.12
N LEU A 247 -7.54 -15.91 4.95
CA LEU A 247 -7.03 -16.32 3.64
C LEU A 247 -8.09 -17.03 2.78
N MET A 248 -8.86 -17.96 3.35
CA MET A 248 -9.83 -18.76 2.60
C MET A 248 -11.04 -17.90 2.19
N SER A 249 -11.42 -16.95 3.04
CA SER A 249 -12.48 -16.00 2.73
C SER A 249 -12.10 -15.05 1.58
N ARG A 250 -10.82 -14.66 1.46
CA ARG A 250 -10.31 -13.90 0.30
C ARG A 250 -10.32 -14.72 -0.98
N VAL A 251 -9.86 -15.97 -0.90
CA VAL A 251 -9.93 -16.89 -2.04
C VAL A 251 -11.38 -17.07 -2.49
N SER A 252 -12.30 -17.25 -1.52
CA SER A 252 -13.74 -17.34 -1.80
C SER A 252 -14.29 -16.06 -2.44
N TYR A 253 -13.83 -14.89 -2.00
CA TYR A 253 -14.22 -13.62 -2.62
C TYR A 253 -13.79 -13.56 -4.10
N VAL A 254 -12.57 -13.96 -4.44
CA VAL A 254 -12.14 -14.07 -5.86
C VAL A 254 -13.05 -15.02 -6.64
N MET A 255 -13.37 -16.18 -6.07
CA MET A 255 -14.22 -17.19 -6.73
C MET A 255 -15.64 -16.68 -7.00
N MET A 256 -16.18 -15.85 -6.10
CA MET A 256 -17.57 -15.39 -6.16
C MET A 256 -17.73 -14.07 -6.91
N ASN A 257 -16.68 -13.27 -7.03
CA ASN A 257 -16.74 -11.92 -7.59
C ASN A 257 -15.75 -11.81 -8.78
N PRO A 258 -16.25 -11.86 -10.03
CA PRO A 258 -15.42 -11.63 -11.20
C PRO A 258 -14.66 -10.30 -11.10
N GLY A 259 -13.33 -10.33 -11.22
CA GLY A 259 -12.46 -9.15 -11.05
C GLY A 259 -11.99 -8.89 -9.62
N GLY A 260 -12.44 -9.66 -8.63
CA GLY A 260 -12.03 -9.49 -7.24
C GLY A 260 -10.54 -9.75 -6.98
N ASP A 261 -9.90 -10.58 -7.81
CA ASP A 261 -8.45 -10.75 -7.85
C ASP A 261 -7.72 -9.44 -8.21
N THR A 262 -8.21 -8.74 -9.24
CA THR A 262 -7.63 -7.45 -9.67
C THR A 262 -7.84 -6.35 -8.64
N GLU A 263 -9.01 -6.32 -7.98
CA GLU A 263 -9.30 -5.38 -6.89
C GLU A 263 -8.35 -5.61 -5.71
N MET A 264 -8.19 -6.87 -5.27
CA MET A 264 -7.29 -7.22 -4.18
C MET A 264 -5.81 -6.99 -4.52
N THR A 265 -5.42 -7.21 -5.77
CA THR A 265 -4.07 -6.91 -6.28
C THR A 265 -3.81 -5.40 -6.22
N SER A 266 -4.77 -4.59 -6.69
CA SER A 266 -4.69 -3.14 -6.64
C SER A 266 -4.60 -2.63 -5.20
N ALA A 267 -5.45 -3.16 -4.29
CA ALA A 267 -5.48 -2.76 -2.89
C ALA A 267 -4.13 -2.98 -2.19
N VAL A 268 -3.51 -4.16 -2.34
CA VAL A 268 -2.20 -4.44 -1.70
C VAL A 268 -1.08 -3.62 -2.32
N ARG A 269 -1.07 -3.43 -3.65
CA ARG A 269 -0.04 -2.62 -4.32
C ARG A 269 -0.14 -1.15 -3.95
N GLN A 270 -1.35 -0.60 -3.88
CA GLN A 270 -1.57 0.77 -3.43
C GLN A 270 -1.09 0.97 -2.00
N SER A 271 -1.47 0.06 -1.09
CA SER A 271 -1.03 0.13 0.30
C SER A 271 0.49 0.04 0.46
N LEU A 272 1.18 -0.73 -0.40
CA LEU A 272 2.64 -0.80 -0.40
C LEU A 272 3.27 0.50 -0.92
N ASN A 273 2.72 1.08 -1.99
CA ASN A 273 3.19 2.37 -2.51
C ASN A 273 3.05 3.49 -1.46
N ASP A 274 1.92 3.51 -0.75
CA ASP A 274 1.67 4.48 0.32
C ASP A 274 2.66 4.28 1.48
N LEU A 275 2.90 3.02 1.87
CA LEU A 275 3.83 2.68 2.95
C LEU A 275 5.29 3.02 2.60
N VAL A 276 5.73 2.75 1.37
CA VAL A 276 7.07 3.14 0.89
C VAL A 276 7.20 4.66 0.85
N SER A 277 6.16 5.36 0.41
CA SER A 277 6.16 6.83 0.38
C SER A 277 6.26 7.41 1.79
N GLU A 278 5.54 6.84 2.76
CA GLU A 278 5.62 7.23 4.18
C GLU A 278 7.03 6.98 4.73
N LEU A 279 7.63 5.82 4.47
CA LEU A 279 8.99 5.50 4.89
C LEU A 279 10.02 6.49 4.34
N CYS A 280 9.99 6.77 3.03
CA CYS A 280 10.92 7.69 2.40
C CYS A 280 10.79 9.12 2.96
N GLN A 281 9.56 9.57 3.25
CA GLN A 281 9.33 10.89 3.84
C GLN A 281 9.95 11.06 5.23
N GLN A 282 10.12 9.99 6.01
CA GLN A 282 10.74 10.06 7.33
C GLN A 282 12.23 10.43 7.29
N ILE A 283 12.88 10.24 6.14
CA ILE A 283 14.31 10.50 5.94
C ILE A 283 14.59 11.50 4.80
N ASP A 284 13.60 12.30 4.42
CA ASP A 284 13.68 13.27 3.32
C ASP A 284 14.10 12.64 1.96
N ALA A 285 13.75 11.38 1.73
CA ALA A 285 13.99 10.66 0.49
C ALA A 285 12.70 10.54 -0.37
N THR A 286 12.85 10.04 -1.59
CA THR A 286 11.73 9.73 -2.49
C THR A 286 11.64 8.23 -2.79
N PRO A 287 10.47 7.70 -3.20
CA PRO A 287 10.36 6.30 -3.64
C PRO A 287 11.30 5.94 -4.79
N GLN A 288 11.71 6.90 -5.62
CA GLN A 288 12.68 6.71 -6.70
C GLN A 288 14.11 6.48 -6.21
N ASP A 289 14.41 6.81 -4.95
CA ASP A 289 15.71 6.52 -4.34
C ASP A 289 15.82 5.06 -3.86
N VAL A 290 14.72 4.32 -3.79
CA VAL A 290 14.70 2.90 -3.41
C VAL A 290 15.11 2.04 -4.59
N LEU A 291 16.20 1.28 -4.43
CA LEU A 291 16.81 0.49 -5.49
C LEU A 291 16.48 -0.99 -5.44
N GLU A 292 16.10 -1.50 -4.26
CA GLU A 292 15.80 -2.91 -4.06
C GLU A 292 14.61 -3.05 -3.11
N MET A 293 13.77 -4.05 -3.36
CA MET A 293 12.66 -4.37 -2.48
C MET A 293 12.52 -5.88 -2.34
N VAL A 294 12.55 -6.36 -1.09
CA VAL A 294 12.30 -7.76 -0.78
C VAL A 294 10.94 -7.88 -0.12
N LEU A 295 10.02 -8.58 -0.77
CA LEU A 295 8.68 -8.85 -0.25
C LEU A 295 8.55 -10.31 0.16
N VAL A 296 8.14 -10.53 1.41
CA VAL A 296 7.77 -11.83 1.95
C VAL A 296 6.28 -11.87 2.25
N GLY A 297 5.70 -13.05 2.18
CA GLY A 297 4.28 -13.26 2.49
C GLY A 297 3.92 -14.73 2.32
N ASN A 298 2.80 -15.13 2.91
CA ASN A 298 2.28 -16.49 2.69
C ASN A 298 1.81 -16.69 1.23
N PRO A 299 1.55 -17.94 0.80
CA PRO A 299 1.21 -18.26 -0.58
C PRO A 299 0.06 -17.48 -1.22
N VAL A 300 -0.96 -17.10 -0.46
CA VAL A 300 -2.07 -16.31 -1.00
C VAL A 300 -1.65 -14.85 -1.20
N MET A 301 -0.85 -14.31 -0.27
CA MET A 301 -0.43 -12.90 -0.30
C MET A 301 0.52 -12.58 -1.45
N HIS A 302 1.55 -13.40 -1.68
CA HIS A 302 2.43 -13.17 -2.84
C HIS A 302 1.71 -13.40 -4.18
N HIS A 303 0.74 -14.34 -4.27
CA HIS A 303 -0.08 -14.52 -5.48
C HIS A 303 -0.89 -13.25 -5.77
N LEU A 304 -1.63 -12.74 -4.78
CA LEU A 304 -2.39 -11.50 -4.92
C LEU A 304 -1.49 -10.30 -5.24
N PHE A 305 -0.33 -10.17 -4.61
CA PHE A 305 0.61 -9.08 -4.93
C PHE A 305 1.12 -9.18 -6.38
N LEU A 306 1.45 -10.38 -6.85
CA LEU A 306 1.96 -10.63 -8.20
C LEU A 306 0.85 -10.59 -9.28
N GLY A 307 -0.43 -10.56 -8.88
CA GLY A 307 -1.57 -10.66 -9.80
C GLY A 307 -1.76 -12.06 -10.36
N ILE A 308 -1.38 -13.09 -9.59
CA ILE A 308 -1.58 -14.51 -9.92
C ILE A 308 -2.85 -14.97 -9.24
N ASP A 309 -3.68 -15.73 -9.96
CA ASP A 309 -4.93 -16.28 -9.45
C ASP A 309 -4.68 -17.15 -8.19
N PRO A 310 -5.24 -16.79 -7.02
CA PRO A 310 -5.08 -17.55 -5.79
C PRO A 310 -6.11 -18.70 -5.65
N VAL A 311 -7.11 -18.82 -6.54
CA VAL A 311 -8.18 -19.83 -6.45
C VAL A 311 -7.66 -21.27 -6.32
N PRO A 312 -6.62 -21.71 -7.05
CA PRO A 312 -6.07 -23.05 -6.90
C PRO A 312 -5.54 -23.37 -5.49
N LEU A 313 -5.22 -22.36 -4.68
CA LEU A 313 -4.77 -22.52 -3.29
C LEU A 313 -5.92 -22.82 -2.32
N GLY A 314 -7.18 -22.57 -2.72
CA GLY A 314 -8.36 -22.85 -1.91
C GLY A 314 -9.00 -24.21 -2.16
N GLN A 315 -8.53 -24.95 -3.17
CA GLN A 315 -9.14 -26.21 -3.61
C GLN A 315 -8.08 -27.31 -3.72
N ALA A 316 -8.39 -28.51 -3.24
CA ALA A 316 -7.49 -29.65 -3.42
C ALA A 316 -7.23 -29.87 -4.93
N PRO A 317 -5.97 -30.01 -5.37
CA PRO A 317 -4.79 -30.39 -4.58
C PRO A 317 -3.88 -29.23 -4.10
N PHE A 318 -4.41 -27.99 -4.00
CA PHE A 318 -3.71 -26.81 -3.47
C PHE A 318 -2.48 -26.39 -4.30
N ILE A 319 -2.68 -26.18 -5.60
CA ILE A 319 -1.59 -25.97 -6.56
C ILE A 319 -1.04 -24.55 -6.42
N LEU A 320 0.29 -24.43 -6.27
CA LEU A 320 1.00 -23.16 -6.30
C LEU A 320 1.26 -22.73 -7.76
N GLY A 321 0.97 -21.48 -8.10
CA GLY A 321 1.38 -20.90 -9.37
C GLY A 321 2.90 -20.70 -9.45
N ILE A 322 3.55 -20.46 -8.30
CA ILE A 322 4.99 -20.29 -8.18
C ILE A 322 5.48 -20.91 -6.85
N GLU A 323 6.50 -21.76 -6.93
CA GLU A 323 7.13 -22.40 -5.76
C GLU A 323 8.44 -21.74 -5.32
N LYS A 324 9.07 -20.95 -6.19
CA LYS A 324 10.37 -20.30 -5.96
C LYS A 324 10.24 -18.80 -5.79
N ALA A 325 11.25 -18.17 -5.22
CA ALA A 325 11.37 -16.72 -5.23
C ALA A 325 11.36 -16.20 -6.68
N VAL A 326 10.74 -15.04 -6.85
CA VAL A 326 10.67 -14.32 -8.13
C VAL A 326 11.58 -13.11 -8.01
N ASP A 327 12.54 -13.00 -8.91
CA ASP A 327 13.37 -11.81 -9.08
C ASP A 327 12.88 -11.08 -10.34
N ARG A 328 12.55 -9.79 -10.24
CA ARG A 328 11.88 -9.01 -11.29
C ARG A 328 12.34 -7.57 -11.35
#